data_AF-A0A9I9CHP0-F1
#
_entry.id   AF-A0A9I9CHP0-F1
#
_cell.length_a   1.000
_cell.length_b   1.000
_cell.length_c   1.000
_cell.angle_alpha   90.00
_cell.angle_beta   90.00
_cell.angle_gamma   90.00
#
_symmetry.space_group_name_H-M   'P 1'
#
loop_
_entity.id
_entity.type
_entity.pdbx_description
1 polymer ?
#
loop_
_entity_poly.entity_id
_entity_poly.type
_entity_poly.pdbx_seq_one_letter_code
_entity_poly.pdbx_strand_id
1 'polypeptide(L)'
;MEHGDTNNDVHVTVQSSSPPPLPPLEKQELQQLAEPLPKSFQEDEQDEELRKLLTPDVRDLPLVPPSAVETNFVSYFAPDFIKEGHDQYVYRHANGLCVIGLAATHIAFKDGGGVTAVDFNVGKSDRSSFKVTGKRKKNAQFFEPNSALCKVYTKDASYIVRCSVKGSLLEVNDRLIKQPELLNTVPHREGYIAIVMPKAADWLKDLRHLRCSRILRAEKMENDFISETRSSQIPHED
;
A
#
# COMPACT_ATOMS: atom_id res chain seq x y z
N MET A 1 -30.20 78.52 -26.79
CA MET A 1 -30.50 79.95 -26.64
C MET A 1 -29.59 80.41 -25.53
N GLU A 2 -28.53 81.18 -25.72
CA GLU A 2 -28.13 82.18 -26.72
C GLU A 2 -26.59 82.23 -26.68
N HIS A 3 -25.92 82.43 -27.82
CA HIS A 3 -25.08 83.62 -28.13
C HIS A 3 -23.91 83.83 -27.15
N GLY A 4 -22.65 83.84 -27.56
CA GLY A 4 -22.07 84.29 -28.82
C GLY A 4 -21.01 85.33 -28.49
N ASP A 5 -19.84 85.22 -29.15
CA ASP A 5 -18.91 86.32 -29.50
C ASP A 5 -18.23 87.09 -28.33
N THR A 6 -16.97 87.54 -28.33
CA THR A 6 -15.96 87.73 -29.38
C THR A 6 -14.61 88.09 -28.71
N ASN A 7 -13.52 87.63 -29.34
CA ASN A 7 -12.25 88.29 -29.70
C ASN A 7 -11.42 89.21 -28.77
N ASN A 8 -10.10 89.06 -29.00
CA ASN A 8 -9.02 90.07 -29.03
C ASN A 8 -8.39 90.48 -27.68
N ASP A 9 -7.07 90.66 -27.50
CA ASP A 9 -5.88 90.59 -28.37
C ASP A 9 -4.61 90.76 -27.47
N VAL A 10 -3.43 90.59 -28.07
CA VAL A 10 -2.08 91.08 -27.68
C VAL A 10 -1.23 90.35 -26.62
N HIS A 11 -0.33 89.49 -27.15
CA HIS A 11 1.13 89.46 -26.97
C HIS A 11 1.81 90.33 -25.88
N VAL A 12 2.67 89.75 -25.03
CA VAL A 12 4.09 90.16 -24.86
C VAL A 12 4.95 88.96 -24.41
N THR A 13 6.05 88.78 -25.14
CA THR A 13 7.16 87.81 -25.02
C THR A 13 8.01 88.06 -23.76
N VAL A 14 8.71 87.07 -23.19
CA VAL A 14 10.19 86.89 -23.20
C VAL A 14 10.47 85.68 -22.27
N GLN A 15 10.91 84.52 -22.82
CA GLN A 15 12.27 83.92 -22.74
C GLN A 15 12.80 83.73 -21.29
N SER A 16 13.46 82.64 -20.87
CA SER A 16 14.01 81.45 -21.52
C SER A 16 14.66 80.58 -20.43
N SER A 17 14.55 79.25 -20.51
CA SER A 17 15.66 78.33 -20.21
C SER A 17 15.34 76.94 -20.80
N SER A 18 16.26 76.47 -21.64
CA SER A 18 16.16 75.28 -22.48
C SER A 18 16.42 73.97 -21.71
N PRO A 19 15.68 72.88 -22.00
CA PRO A 19 16.02 71.54 -21.53
C PRO A 19 17.04 70.83 -22.45
N PRO A 20 17.80 69.84 -21.94
CA PRO A 20 18.92 69.20 -22.65
C PRO A 20 18.45 68.19 -23.73
N PRO A 21 19.26 67.95 -24.78
CA PRO A 21 18.87 67.07 -25.88
C PRO A 21 19.14 65.58 -25.59
N LEU A 22 18.21 64.73 -26.02
CA LEU A 22 18.32 63.26 -26.08
C LEU A 22 19.24 62.83 -27.24
N PRO A 23 19.99 61.71 -27.12
CA PRO A 23 20.79 61.17 -28.23
C PRO A 23 19.95 60.30 -29.20
N PRO A 24 20.28 60.23 -30.50
CA PRO A 24 19.52 59.49 -31.51
C PRO A 24 19.87 57.99 -31.57
N LEU A 25 18.86 57.15 -31.82
CA LEU A 25 19.04 55.80 -32.38
C LEU A 25 19.36 55.92 -33.88
N GLU A 26 20.35 55.17 -34.39
CA GLU A 26 20.25 54.50 -35.70
C GLU A 26 21.35 53.45 -35.96
N LYS A 27 20.88 52.29 -36.46
CA LYS A 27 21.45 51.37 -37.47
C LYS A 27 22.67 50.49 -37.14
N GLN A 28 22.30 49.22 -36.89
CA GLN A 28 22.91 47.98 -37.42
C GLN A 28 24.17 48.11 -38.29
N GLU A 29 25.27 47.53 -37.81
CA GLU A 29 26.33 46.98 -38.66
C GLU A 29 26.62 45.53 -38.26
N LEU A 30 26.71 44.68 -39.28
CA LEU A 30 27.03 43.26 -39.22
C LEU A 30 28.38 43.04 -38.51
N GLN A 31 28.35 42.25 -37.43
CA GLN A 31 29.51 41.47 -37.01
C GLN A 31 29.06 40.00 -36.94
N GLN A 32 29.21 39.30 -38.07
CA GLN A 32 29.27 37.84 -38.07
C GLN A 32 30.48 37.41 -37.24
N LEU A 33 30.26 36.95 -36.02
CA LEU A 33 31.24 36.14 -35.30
C LEU A 33 30.50 35.03 -34.55
N ALA A 34 30.70 33.81 -35.06
CA ALA A 34 30.46 32.51 -34.45
C ALA A 34 29.03 32.18 -33.99
N GLU A 35 28.30 31.40 -34.81
CA GLU A 35 27.34 30.44 -34.26
C GLU A 35 28.11 29.43 -33.39
N PRO A 36 27.78 29.26 -32.09
CA PRO A 36 28.32 28.15 -31.33
C PRO A 36 27.44 26.92 -31.54
N LEU A 37 27.94 25.93 -32.29
CA LEU A 37 27.57 24.53 -32.09
C LEU A 37 28.86 23.72 -31.85
N PRO A 38 28.86 22.66 -31.00
CA PRO A 38 27.80 22.13 -30.14
C PRO A 38 28.19 22.06 -28.65
N LYS A 39 27.27 22.33 -27.73
CA LYS A 39 27.36 21.83 -26.33
C LYS A 39 26.90 20.36 -26.21
N SER A 40 26.56 19.72 -27.32
CA SER A 40 25.75 18.51 -27.41
C SER A 40 26.56 17.20 -27.47
N PHE A 41 27.56 17.03 -26.62
CA PHE A 41 28.19 15.70 -26.49
C PHE A 41 28.41 15.36 -25.02
N GLN A 42 28.95 16.30 -24.24
CA GLN A 42 29.14 16.08 -22.80
C GLN A 42 27.84 16.23 -22.01
N GLU A 43 26.95 17.16 -22.39
CA GLU A 43 25.61 17.28 -21.80
C GLU A 43 24.74 16.06 -22.18
N ASP A 44 24.83 15.59 -23.43
CA ASP A 44 24.07 14.42 -23.90
C ASP A 44 24.56 13.11 -23.26
N GLU A 45 25.87 12.91 -23.08
CA GLU A 45 26.41 11.73 -22.38
C GLU A 45 26.13 11.76 -20.88
N GLN A 46 26.23 12.92 -20.23
CA GLN A 46 25.87 13.07 -18.82
C GLN A 46 24.36 12.83 -18.61
N ASP A 47 23.51 13.32 -19.51
CA ASP A 47 22.08 13.05 -19.47
C ASP A 47 21.77 11.56 -19.70
N GLU A 48 22.50 10.87 -20.58
CA GLU A 48 22.35 9.42 -20.77
C GLU A 48 22.88 8.60 -19.58
N GLU A 49 23.98 8.99 -18.96
CA GLU A 49 24.47 8.38 -17.72
C GLU A 49 23.50 8.61 -16.56
N LEU A 50 22.97 9.82 -16.43
CA LEU A 50 21.94 10.17 -15.46
C LEU A 50 20.66 9.38 -15.71
N ARG A 51 20.24 9.20 -16.97
CA ARG A 51 19.08 8.37 -17.35
C ARG A 51 19.28 6.90 -16.99
N LYS A 52 20.48 6.36 -17.19
CA LYS A 52 20.84 4.98 -16.77
C LYS A 52 20.86 4.81 -15.26
N LEU A 53 21.21 5.85 -14.50
CA LEU A 53 21.17 5.82 -13.03
C LEU A 53 19.75 5.98 -12.47
N LEU A 54 18.91 6.79 -13.12
CA LEU A 54 17.56 7.11 -12.64
C LEU A 54 16.50 6.08 -13.08
N THR A 55 16.72 5.39 -14.20
CA THR A 55 15.77 4.44 -14.77
C THR A 55 16.25 3.02 -14.53
N PRO A 56 15.52 2.19 -13.77
CA PRO A 56 15.88 0.79 -13.64
C PRO A 56 15.85 0.11 -15.02
N ASP A 57 16.71 -0.89 -15.22
CA ASP A 57 16.66 -1.68 -16.44
C ASP A 57 15.27 -2.34 -16.56
N VAL A 58 14.66 -2.25 -17.74
CA VAL A 58 13.36 -2.88 -18.01
C VAL A 58 13.41 -4.39 -17.75
N ARG A 59 14.57 -5.02 -17.93
CA ARG A 59 14.81 -6.44 -17.64
C ARG A 59 14.80 -6.76 -16.14
N ASP A 60 15.05 -5.76 -15.29
CA ASP A 60 15.03 -5.91 -13.83
C ASP A 60 13.63 -5.66 -13.24
N LEU A 61 12.68 -5.18 -14.04
CA LEU A 61 11.30 -5.00 -13.61
C LEU A 61 10.59 -6.36 -13.50
N PRO A 62 9.74 -6.55 -12.47
CA PRO A 62 8.95 -7.77 -12.35
C PRO A 62 7.96 -7.86 -13.52
N LEU A 63 7.73 -9.09 -14.00
CA LEU A 63 6.79 -9.36 -15.11
C LEU A 63 5.37 -8.84 -14.83
N VAL A 64 4.98 -8.85 -13.55
CA VAL A 64 3.70 -8.32 -13.08
C VAL A 64 3.99 -7.40 -11.89
N PRO A 65 3.41 -6.18 -11.86
CA PRO A 65 3.59 -5.30 -10.73
C PRO A 65 3.05 -5.95 -9.45
N PRO A 66 3.71 -5.75 -8.30
CA PRO A 66 3.24 -6.31 -7.03
C PRO A 66 1.86 -5.74 -6.69
N SER A 67 1.01 -6.57 -6.08
CA SER A 67 -0.30 -6.12 -5.63
C SER A 67 -0.19 -5.10 -4.50
N ALA A 68 -1.28 -4.37 -4.24
CA ALA A 68 -1.36 -3.44 -3.11
C ALA A 68 -1.13 -4.15 -1.76
N VAL A 69 -1.52 -5.42 -1.64
CA VAL A 69 -1.27 -6.20 -0.42
C VAL A 69 0.22 -6.50 -0.27
N GLU A 70 0.87 -6.99 -1.33
CA GLU A 70 2.30 -7.33 -1.32
C GLU A 70 3.21 -6.12 -1.10
N THR A 71 2.80 -4.95 -1.59
CA THR A 71 3.55 -3.71 -1.45
C THR A 71 3.40 -3.11 -0.06
N ASN A 72 2.16 -3.05 0.47
CA ASN A 72 1.87 -2.30 1.69
C ASN A 72 1.95 -3.15 2.97
N PHE A 73 1.91 -4.47 2.86
CA PHE A 73 1.83 -5.37 4.02
C PHE A 73 2.94 -6.42 4.01
N VAL A 74 3.43 -6.73 5.21
CA VAL A 74 4.22 -7.93 5.45
C VAL A 74 3.27 -9.06 5.84
N SER A 75 3.28 -10.15 5.09
CA SER A 75 2.42 -11.30 5.34
C SER A 75 3.05 -12.27 6.32
N TYR A 76 2.35 -12.53 7.42
CA TYR A 76 2.63 -13.58 8.38
C TYR A 76 1.51 -14.62 8.35
N PHE A 77 1.82 -15.83 8.80
CA PHE A 77 0.87 -16.91 9.04
C PHE A 77 0.90 -17.31 10.51
N ALA A 78 -0.27 -17.55 11.08
CA ALA A 78 -0.49 -18.11 12.40
C ALA A 78 -0.94 -19.57 12.21
N PRO A 79 0.01 -20.52 12.17
CA PRO A 79 -0.34 -21.93 12.06
C PRO A 79 -0.97 -22.43 13.36
N ASP A 80 -1.96 -23.31 13.26
CA ASP A 80 -2.49 -24.03 14.41
C ASP A 80 -1.75 -25.38 14.53
N PHE A 81 -0.84 -25.47 15.51
CA PHE A 81 -0.04 -26.69 15.74
C PHE A 81 -0.85 -27.82 16.38
N ILE A 82 -2.06 -27.55 16.89
CA ILE A 82 -2.92 -28.56 17.50
C ILE A 82 -3.83 -29.17 16.43
N LYS A 83 -4.32 -28.34 15.51
CA LYS A 83 -5.20 -28.76 14.43
C LYS A 83 -4.60 -28.34 13.09
N GLU A 84 -4.09 -29.32 12.35
CA GLU A 84 -3.52 -29.07 11.03
C GLU A 84 -4.53 -28.44 10.07
N GLY A 85 -4.07 -27.47 9.29
CA GLY A 85 -4.92 -26.79 8.30
C GLY A 85 -5.90 -25.78 8.91
N HIS A 86 -5.70 -25.31 10.14
CA HIS A 86 -6.46 -24.19 10.70
C HIS A 86 -5.67 -22.86 10.68
N ASP A 87 -4.87 -22.68 9.63
CA ASP A 87 -3.96 -21.55 9.49
C ASP A 87 -4.70 -20.24 9.21
N GLN A 88 -4.25 -19.18 9.86
CA GLN A 88 -4.74 -17.82 9.61
C GLN A 88 -3.59 -16.97 9.05
N TYR A 89 -3.90 -15.95 8.26
CA TYR A 89 -2.91 -14.94 7.90
C TYR A 89 -3.03 -13.71 8.79
N VAL A 90 -1.90 -13.03 8.98
CA VAL A 90 -1.80 -11.72 9.62
C VAL A 90 -0.99 -10.82 8.70
N TYR A 91 -1.64 -9.84 8.10
CA TYR A 91 -1.00 -8.82 7.26
C TYR A 91 -0.66 -7.60 8.11
N ARG A 92 0.64 -7.33 8.25
CA ARG A 92 1.14 -6.22 9.04
C ARG A 92 1.50 -5.05 8.14
N HIS A 93 0.79 -3.93 8.32
CA HIS A 93 1.13 -2.66 7.68
C HIS A 93 2.26 -1.95 8.45
N ALA A 94 3.02 -1.10 7.77
CA ALA A 94 4.08 -0.27 8.38
C ALA A 94 3.54 0.60 9.55
N ASN A 95 2.31 1.08 9.43
CA ASN A 95 1.63 1.91 10.43
C ASN A 95 1.25 1.16 11.72
N GLY A 96 1.55 -0.13 11.82
CA GLY A 96 1.24 -0.92 13.01
C GLY A 96 -0.08 -1.68 12.97
N LEU A 97 -0.90 -1.48 11.94
CA LEU A 97 -2.17 -2.20 11.79
C LEU A 97 -1.93 -3.64 11.34
N CYS A 98 -2.70 -4.56 11.91
CA CYS A 98 -2.77 -5.95 11.51
C CYS A 98 -4.15 -6.25 10.93
N VAL A 99 -4.18 -6.81 9.73
CA VAL A 99 -5.39 -7.38 9.11
C VAL A 99 -5.32 -8.89 9.25
N ILE A 100 -6.38 -9.49 9.78
CA ILE A 100 -6.46 -10.93 10.08
C ILE A 100 -7.50 -11.57 9.17
N GLY A 101 -7.20 -12.75 8.65
CA GLY A 101 -8.15 -13.58 7.92
C GLY A 101 -7.72 -15.04 7.82
N LEU A 102 -8.48 -15.85 7.08
CA LEU A 102 -8.18 -17.25 6.87
C LEU A 102 -7.11 -17.44 5.78
N ALA A 103 -6.10 -18.27 6.04
CA ALA A 103 -5.14 -18.63 5.00
C ALA A 103 -5.82 -19.48 3.92
N ALA A 104 -5.36 -19.41 2.66
CA ALA A 104 -5.91 -20.22 1.57
C ALA A 104 -5.79 -21.74 1.83
N THR A 105 -4.86 -22.16 2.69
CA THR A 105 -4.67 -23.55 3.11
C THR A 105 -5.71 -24.03 4.13
N HIS A 106 -6.52 -23.13 4.68
CA HIS A 106 -7.44 -23.41 5.78
C HIS A 106 -8.50 -24.46 5.38
N ILE A 107 -8.78 -25.41 6.26
CA ILE A 107 -9.67 -26.55 6.02
C ILE A 107 -11.10 -26.13 5.67
N ALA A 108 -11.57 -24.99 6.21
CA ALA A 108 -12.88 -24.42 5.87
C ALA A 108 -13.10 -24.17 4.36
N PHE A 109 -12.02 -24.03 3.57
CA PHE A 109 -12.11 -23.88 2.12
C PHE A 109 -12.08 -25.21 1.36
N LYS A 110 -11.66 -26.28 2.02
CA LYS A 110 -11.55 -27.64 1.45
C LYS A 110 -12.84 -28.44 1.60
N ASP A 111 -13.67 -28.10 2.58
CA ASP A 111 -14.99 -28.71 2.76
C ASP A 111 -15.87 -28.50 1.53
N GLY A 112 -16.71 -29.50 1.20
CA GLY A 112 -17.53 -29.54 -0.01
C GLY A 112 -18.62 -28.46 -0.02
N GLY A 113 -18.24 -27.23 -0.35
CA GLY A 113 -19.10 -26.04 -0.35
C GLY A 113 -18.43 -24.78 0.20
N GLY A 114 -17.22 -24.89 0.76
CA GLY A 114 -16.52 -23.77 1.39
C GLY A 114 -17.26 -23.20 2.59
N VAL A 115 -16.99 -21.94 2.89
CA VAL A 115 -17.65 -21.19 3.97
C VAL A 115 -19.07 -20.85 3.57
N THR A 116 -20.04 -21.21 4.40
CA THR A 116 -21.48 -21.00 4.19
C THR A 116 -22.06 -19.91 5.10
N ALA A 117 -21.47 -19.65 6.27
CA ALA A 117 -21.90 -18.58 7.17
C ALA A 117 -20.77 -18.13 8.11
N VAL A 118 -20.89 -16.91 8.63
CA VAL A 118 -19.97 -16.35 9.64
C VAL A 118 -20.77 -15.72 10.76
N ASP A 119 -20.42 -16.06 12.01
CA ASP A 119 -21.03 -15.51 13.23
C ASP A 119 -19.98 -14.81 14.10
N PHE A 120 -20.17 -13.51 14.31
CA PHE A 120 -19.32 -12.70 15.19
C PHE A 120 -19.75 -12.75 16.67
N ASN A 121 -20.81 -13.49 16.99
CA ASN A 121 -21.24 -13.73 18.36
C ASN A 121 -20.45 -14.89 19.00
N VAL A 122 -19.27 -14.54 19.54
CA VAL A 122 -18.37 -15.49 20.19
C VAL A 122 -18.36 -15.30 21.71
N GLY A 123 -19.21 -16.08 22.38
CA GLY A 123 -19.33 -16.14 23.83
C GLY A 123 -20.43 -15.23 24.36
N LYS A 124 -20.07 -14.24 25.20
CA LYS A 124 -21.02 -13.34 25.90
C LYS A 124 -21.27 -12.01 25.19
N SER A 125 -20.68 -11.78 24.01
CA SER A 125 -20.72 -10.47 23.36
C SER A 125 -20.46 -10.58 21.87
N ASP A 126 -21.28 -9.90 21.09
CA ASP A 126 -21.18 -9.80 19.63
C ASP A 126 -20.08 -8.81 19.22
N ARG A 127 -19.11 -9.28 18.43
CA ARG A 127 -17.99 -8.46 17.97
C ARG A 127 -18.37 -7.44 16.90
N SER A 128 -19.45 -7.68 16.16
CA SER A 128 -19.95 -6.77 15.12
C SER A 128 -20.53 -5.47 15.69
N SER A 129 -20.99 -5.50 16.94
CA SER A 129 -21.56 -4.34 17.61
C SER A 129 -20.53 -3.30 18.05
N PHE A 130 -19.24 -3.65 18.10
CA PHE A 130 -18.21 -2.74 18.60
C PHE A 130 -17.82 -1.72 17.54
N LYS A 131 -18.07 -0.45 17.84
CA LYS A 131 -17.59 0.68 17.03
C LYS A 131 -16.55 1.48 17.80
N VAL A 132 -15.31 1.42 17.33
CA VAL A 132 -14.21 2.22 17.89
C VAL A 132 -14.33 3.65 17.38
N THR A 133 -14.29 4.63 18.30
CA THR A 133 -14.48 6.05 17.95
C THR A 133 -13.40 6.96 18.53
N GLY A 134 -13.08 8.01 17.78
CA GLY A 134 -12.19 9.11 18.17
C GLY A 134 -10.69 8.75 18.24
N LYS A 135 -9.84 9.79 18.34
CA LYS A 135 -8.36 9.66 18.40
C LYS A 135 -7.88 8.74 19.54
N ARG A 136 -8.63 8.65 20.63
CA ARG A 136 -8.32 7.82 21.81
C ARG A 136 -8.87 6.39 21.72
N LYS A 137 -9.46 6.00 20.58
CA LYS A 137 -10.06 4.67 20.36
C LYS A 137 -11.00 4.26 21.48
N LYS A 138 -11.92 5.15 21.85
CA LYS A 138 -12.93 4.84 22.88
C LYS A 138 -13.70 3.60 22.46
N ASN A 139 -13.99 2.74 23.43
CA ASN A 139 -14.67 1.45 23.28
C ASN A 139 -13.88 0.37 22.53
N ALA A 140 -12.61 0.60 22.20
CA ALA A 140 -11.77 -0.46 21.64
C ALA A 140 -11.55 -1.56 22.67
N GLN A 141 -12.02 -2.75 22.35
CA GLN A 141 -11.82 -3.92 23.18
C GLN A 141 -10.41 -4.47 22.93
N PHE A 142 -9.75 -4.88 24.01
CA PHE A 142 -8.42 -5.46 23.95
C PHE A 142 -8.51 -6.99 23.87
N PHE A 143 -7.81 -7.58 22.91
CA PHE A 143 -7.82 -9.00 22.60
C PHE A 143 -6.44 -9.60 22.85
N GLU A 144 -6.43 -10.82 23.36
CA GLU A 144 -5.25 -11.69 23.43
C GLU A 144 -5.17 -12.57 22.17
N PRO A 145 -4.00 -13.15 21.82
CA PRO A 145 -3.84 -13.92 20.59
C PRO A 145 -4.83 -15.09 20.45
N ASN A 146 -5.22 -15.72 21.56
CA ASN A 146 -6.17 -16.82 21.57
C ASN A 146 -7.65 -16.40 21.63
N SER A 147 -7.94 -15.09 21.70
CA SER A 147 -9.31 -14.57 21.79
C SER A 147 -10.08 -14.87 20.51
N ALA A 148 -11.28 -15.44 20.64
CA ALA A 148 -12.15 -15.72 19.51
C ALA A 148 -12.68 -14.43 18.87
N LEU A 149 -12.59 -14.35 17.54
CA LEU A 149 -13.13 -13.23 16.74
C LEU A 149 -14.50 -13.58 16.17
N CYS A 150 -14.62 -14.73 15.52
CA CYS A 150 -15.86 -15.23 14.94
C CYS A 150 -15.84 -16.76 14.86
N LYS A 151 -17.00 -17.33 14.56
CA LYS A 151 -17.16 -18.71 14.09
C LYS A 151 -17.46 -18.70 12.61
N VAL A 152 -16.73 -19.51 11.87
CA VAL A 152 -16.95 -19.75 10.45
C VAL A 152 -17.61 -21.12 10.31
N TYR A 153 -18.68 -21.20 9.55
CA TYR A 153 -19.44 -22.42 9.34
C TYR A 153 -19.21 -22.91 7.91
N THR A 154 -19.05 -24.21 7.79
CA THR A 154 -19.11 -24.93 6.51
C THR A 154 -20.35 -25.81 6.53
N LYS A 155 -20.52 -26.63 5.49
CA LYS A 155 -21.60 -27.61 5.43
C LYS A 155 -21.51 -28.65 6.56
N ASP A 156 -20.28 -29.02 6.93
CA ASP A 156 -20.01 -30.19 7.77
C ASP A 156 -19.50 -29.81 9.17
N ALA A 157 -18.92 -28.61 9.34
CA ALA A 157 -18.24 -28.23 10.57
C ALA A 157 -18.35 -26.73 10.89
N SER A 158 -17.81 -26.34 12.05
CA SER A 158 -17.60 -24.95 12.41
C SER A 158 -16.20 -24.74 13.01
N TYR A 159 -15.63 -23.58 12.73
CA TYR A 159 -14.25 -23.24 13.02
C TYR A 159 -14.17 -21.91 13.76
N ILE A 160 -13.47 -21.88 14.89
CA ILE A 160 -13.25 -20.66 15.66
C ILE A 160 -12.02 -19.95 15.10
N VAL A 161 -12.22 -18.73 14.61
CA VAL A 161 -11.15 -17.84 14.18
C VAL A 161 -10.64 -17.06 15.39
N ARG A 162 -9.32 -17.00 15.56
CA ARG A 162 -8.67 -16.37 16.71
C ARG A 162 -7.92 -15.10 16.31
N CYS A 163 -7.79 -14.17 17.24
CA CYS A 163 -7.14 -12.88 17.00
C CYS A 163 -5.70 -13.00 16.50
N SER A 164 -4.98 -14.06 16.90
CA SER A 164 -3.59 -14.36 16.49
C SER A 164 -2.53 -13.34 16.89
N VAL A 165 -2.94 -12.13 17.26
CA VAL A 165 -2.10 -11.05 17.79
C VAL A 165 -2.78 -10.42 18.99
N LYS A 166 -1.97 -9.89 19.91
CA LYS A 166 -2.43 -9.14 21.06
C LYS A 166 -2.62 -7.67 20.69
N GLY A 167 -3.81 -7.11 20.89
CA GLY A 167 -4.06 -5.73 20.51
C GLY A 167 -5.49 -5.24 20.67
N SER A 168 -5.71 -3.97 20.33
CA SER A 168 -7.05 -3.38 20.30
C SER A 168 -7.77 -3.75 19.01
N LEU A 169 -8.92 -4.42 19.11
CA LEU A 169 -9.83 -4.64 17.98
C LEU A 169 -10.39 -3.29 17.54
N LEU A 170 -10.23 -2.98 16.25
CA LEU A 170 -10.71 -1.73 15.65
C LEU A 170 -11.95 -1.96 14.80
N GLU A 171 -11.97 -3.07 14.08
CA GLU A 171 -13.01 -3.38 13.11
C GLU A 171 -13.14 -4.90 12.94
N VAL A 172 -14.37 -5.35 12.71
CA VAL A 172 -14.67 -6.66 12.13
C VAL A 172 -15.42 -6.48 10.83
N ASN A 173 -15.24 -7.38 9.89
CA ASN A 173 -15.92 -7.32 8.60
C ASN A 173 -17.35 -7.87 8.73
N ASP A 174 -18.27 -7.03 9.18
CA ASP A 174 -19.69 -7.36 9.37
C ASP A 174 -20.40 -7.75 8.06
N ARG A 175 -19.86 -7.38 6.90
CA ARG A 175 -20.34 -7.83 5.58
C ARG A 175 -20.39 -9.35 5.50
N LEU A 176 -19.46 -10.06 6.15
CA LEU A 176 -19.40 -11.52 6.14
C LEU A 176 -20.64 -12.21 6.74
N ILE A 177 -21.44 -11.49 7.54
CA ILE A 177 -22.72 -12.00 8.06
C ILE A 177 -23.73 -12.19 6.91
N LYS A 178 -23.70 -11.28 5.92
CA LYS A 178 -24.61 -11.29 4.77
C LYS A 178 -23.97 -11.90 3.52
N GLN A 179 -22.65 -11.83 3.42
CA GLN A 179 -21.84 -12.19 2.26
C GLN A 179 -20.66 -13.11 2.65
N PRO A 180 -20.93 -14.34 3.14
CA PRO A 180 -19.87 -15.28 3.52
C PRO A 180 -19.00 -15.72 2.34
N GLU A 181 -19.48 -15.60 1.10
CA GLU A 181 -18.77 -15.95 -0.13
C GLU A 181 -17.48 -15.14 -0.37
N LEU A 182 -17.34 -13.98 0.28
CA LEU A 182 -16.11 -13.17 0.22
C LEU A 182 -14.90 -13.94 0.78
N LEU A 183 -15.12 -14.82 1.77
CA LEU A 183 -14.07 -15.70 2.28
C LEU A 183 -13.65 -16.75 1.25
N ASN A 184 -14.57 -17.23 0.41
CA ASN A 184 -14.26 -18.25 -0.59
C ASN A 184 -13.61 -17.65 -1.84
N THR A 185 -14.04 -16.46 -2.26
CA THR A 185 -13.65 -15.84 -3.52
C THR A 185 -12.40 -14.96 -3.39
N VAL A 186 -12.33 -14.15 -2.33
CA VAL A 186 -11.26 -13.15 -2.13
C VAL A 186 -10.79 -13.10 -0.66
N PRO A 187 -10.37 -14.24 -0.06
CA PRO A 187 -10.03 -14.35 1.36
C PRO A 187 -8.93 -13.38 1.81
N HIS A 188 -7.99 -13.05 0.92
CA HIS A 188 -6.84 -12.19 1.19
C HIS A 188 -7.12 -10.69 0.98
N ARG A 189 -8.32 -10.32 0.54
CA ARG A 189 -8.70 -8.91 0.27
C ARG A 189 -10.00 -8.57 0.99
N GLU A 190 -11.13 -8.65 0.31
CA GLU A 190 -12.43 -8.29 0.89
C GLU A 190 -12.92 -9.30 1.92
N GLY A 191 -12.39 -10.52 1.91
CA GLY A 191 -12.66 -11.56 2.90
C GLY A 191 -11.87 -11.45 4.20
N TYR A 192 -11.26 -10.30 4.52
CA TYR A 192 -10.64 -10.11 5.84
C TYR A 192 -11.68 -10.25 6.96
N ILE A 193 -11.24 -10.67 8.14
CA ILE A 193 -12.12 -10.92 9.29
C ILE A 193 -12.07 -9.75 10.27
N ALA A 194 -10.88 -9.26 10.60
CA ALA A 194 -10.71 -8.22 11.59
C ALA A 194 -9.49 -7.34 11.32
N ILE A 195 -9.56 -6.09 11.82
CA ILE A 195 -8.44 -5.16 11.88
C ILE A 195 -8.11 -4.90 13.34
N VAL A 196 -6.87 -5.15 13.72
CA VAL A 196 -6.36 -5.03 15.08
C VAL A 196 -5.16 -4.10 15.10
N MET A 197 -5.00 -3.31 16.15
CA MET A 197 -3.76 -2.56 16.39
C MET A 197 -3.03 -3.11 17.62
N PRO A 198 -1.95 -3.89 17.42
CA PRO A 198 -1.03 -4.27 18.48
C PRO A 198 -0.26 -3.07 19.04
N LYS A 199 0.19 -3.20 20.29
CA LYS A 199 1.23 -2.32 20.83
C LYS A 199 2.60 -2.82 20.36
N ALA A 200 3.57 -1.91 20.21
CA ALA A 200 4.92 -2.27 19.74
C ALA A 200 5.57 -3.38 20.59
N ALA A 201 5.44 -3.31 21.92
CA ALA A 201 6.00 -4.31 22.84
C ALA A 201 5.30 -5.68 22.75
N ASP A 202 4.00 -5.70 22.44
CA ASP A 202 3.23 -6.93 22.32
C ASP A 202 3.49 -7.61 20.97
N TRP A 203 3.66 -6.83 19.91
CA TRP A 203 4.01 -7.34 18.58
C TRP A 203 5.28 -8.19 18.58
N LEU A 204 6.33 -7.74 19.28
CA LEU A 204 7.58 -8.49 19.40
C LEU A 204 7.38 -9.87 20.05
N LYS A 205 6.41 -9.98 20.97
CA LYS A 205 6.07 -11.26 21.61
C LYS A 205 5.26 -12.16 20.67
N ASP A 206 4.37 -11.56 19.89
CA ASP A 206 3.52 -12.27 18.93
C ASP A 206 4.32 -12.85 17.76
N LEU A 207 5.42 -12.19 17.36
CA LEU A 207 6.31 -12.71 16.31
C LEU A 207 6.87 -14.11 16.60
N ARG A 208 6.86 -14.58 17.85
CA ARG A 208 7.36 -15.92 18.22
C ARG A 208 6.49 -17.05 17.67
N HIS A 209 5.19 -16.83 17.52
CA HIS A 209 4.25 -17.84 17.00
C HIS A 209 3.77 -17.53 15.58
N LEU A 210 4.18 -16.39 15.01
CA LEU A 210 3.89 -16.02 13.63
C LEU A 210 5.04 -16.39 12.70
N ARG A 211 4.73 -16.95 11.55
CA ARG A 211 5.70 -17.31 10.51
C ARG A 211 5.63 -16.33 9.34
N CYS A 212 6.75 -15.69 9.02
CA CYS A 212 6.80 -14.76 7.90
C CYS A 212 6.72 -15.54 6.57
N SER A 213 5.86 -15.08 5.66
CA SER A 213 5.71 -15.67 4.31
C SER A 213 7.01 -15.73 3.51
N ARG A 214 7.90 -14.75 3.66
CA ARG A 214 9.22 -14.75 3.00
C ARG A 214 10.10 -15.89 3.48
N ILE A 215 10.06 -16.17 4.79
CA ILE A 215 10.82 -17.27 5.41
C ILE A 215 10.23 -18.61 4.96
N LEU A 216 8.91 -18.77 5.03
CA LEU A 216 8.24 -20.00 4.60
C LEU A 216 8.48 -20.32 3.11
N ARG A 217 8.51 -19.30 2.24
CA ARG A 217 8.83 -19.50 0.81
C ARG A 217 10.27 -19.95 0.62
N ALA A 218 11.22 -19.37 1.35
CA ALA A 218 12.63 -19.77 1.30
C ALA A 218 12.81 -21.22 1.79
N GLU A 219 12.21 -21.56 2.94
CA GLU A 219 12.24 -22.93 3.51
C GLU A 219 11.60 -23.95 2.56
N LYS A 220 10.51 -23.58 1.88
CA LYS A 220 9.87 -24.45 0.89
C LYS A 220 10.76 -24.70 -0.32
N MET A 221 11.36 -23.65 -0.90
CA MET A 221 12.28 -23.80 -2.03
C MET A 221 13.50 -24.65 -1.67
N GLU A 222 14.02 -24.50 -0.45
CA GLU A 222 15.14 -25.32 0.04
C GLU A 222 14.73 -26.80 0.18
N ASN A 223 13.55 -27.08 0.76
CA ASN A 223 13.05 -28.45 0.89
C ASN A 223 12.74 -29.10 -0.46
N ASP A 224 12.15 -28.36 -1.40
CA ASP A 224 11.86 -28.84 -2.75
C ASP A 224 13.18 -29.18 -3.47
N PHE A 225 14.21 -28.32 -3.38
CA PHE A 225 15.55 -28.59 -3.92
C PHE A 225 16.22 -29.83 -3.30
N ILE A 226 16.10 -30.01 -1.97
CA ILE A 226 16.61 -31.20 -1.28
C ILE A 226 15.86 -32.47 -1.74
N SER A 227 14.55 -32.37 -2.00
CA SER A 227 13.74 -33.51 -2.46
C SER A 227 14.09 -33.94 -3.89
N GLU A 228 14.30 -32.97 -4.79
CA GLU A 228 14.71 -33.23 -6.17
C GLU A 228 16.10 -33.87 -6.22
N THR A 229 17.05 -33.34 -5.45
CA THR A 229 18.42 -33.89 -5.38
C THR A 229 18.45 -35.31 -4.83
N ARG A 230 17.61 -35.65 -3.84
CA ARG A 230 17.47 -37.02 -3.33
C ARG A 230 16.81 -37.97 -4.33
N SER A 231 15.82 -37.52 -5.08
CA SER A 231 15.16 -38.35 -6.11
C SER A 231 16.09 -38.67 -7.28
N SER A 232 17.06 -37.81 -7.59
CA SER A 232 18.06 -38.02 -8.64
C SER A 232 19.25 -38.92 -8.25
N GLN A 233 19.35 -39.38 -7.01
CA GLN A 233 20.48 -40.18 -6.50
C GLN A 233 20.17 -41.66 -6.25
N ILE A 234 19.00 -42.17 -6.67
CA ILE A 234 18.70 -43.61 -6.57
C ILE A 234 19.34 -44.33 -7.77
N PRO A 235 20.41 -45.14 -7.58
CA PRO A 235 20.93 -45.97 -8.66
C PRO A 235 19.93 -47.09 -8.90
N HIS A 236 19.61 -47.35 -10.17
CA HIS A 236 19.02 -48.63 -10.57
C HIS A 236 20.06 -49.73 -10.26
N GLU A 237 19.81 -50.53 -9.22
CA GLU A 237 20.47 -51.83 -9.06
C GLU A 237 19.74 -52.83 -9.97
N ASP A 238 20.45 -53.29 -11.00
CA ASP A 238 20.12 -54.46 -11.83
C ASP A 238 20.59 -55.76 -11.17
#